data_AF-A0A537H5Q3-F1
#
_entry.id   AF-A0A537H5Q3-F1
#
_cell.length_a   1.000
_cell.length_b   1.000
_cell.length_c   1.000
_cell.angle_alpha   90.00
_cell.angle_beta   90.00
_cell.angle_gamma   90.00
#
_symmetry.space_group_name_H-M   'P 1'
#
loop_
_entity.id
_entity.type
_entity.pdbx_description
1 polymer ?
#
loop_
_entity_poly.entity_id
_entity_poly.type
_entity_poly.pdbx_seq_one_letter_code
_entity_poly.pdbx_strand_id
1 'polypeptide(L)'
;MISSGLKPAPFQGSGEFTFSELESYVREIAYKSYRGIETVQVPRNLTQLMELVGCLYADGCITEDKRGGGRGLCVRFTSGDYAECERYCGLLRSLFGLTPTIKKEKDEHCYDVRFTNKIVGRLLRSLGLPVGLKTDSMQMDPAISSAPNDLLAAFLRGLISHDGWVSNRKNIGFSTSSKRLAIQVDLCLQRFGIVTALRKRRPKVTAIQGKLVRSKGNYELSIYDGESLKTFQEQIGFPQSTKSQKLVALIALKKFNHSNFIRIGHDMISVRVKRISREAANAEVYDLTVEGSHSFLANGFIVHNTAAVLREKTGGMVLEAGALVLADKGTACIDELDKMRPDDRVAIHEALEQQTVSVAKGGIVATLNARASVLAAANPALGRYEPHRNINENINLPVTILSRFDLIFLVKDLPEPENDTRMSEHILSLHKTSHTPEEAPFPPDFLRKYISYAKRIVPVLTPGAVKELQDFYLKMRNTTGKEAAVAITPRQLEGLVRISEARARAFLRDEVTVEDAKSAVKIMSYALYDVGVDVKTGKIDIDTIMTGKPATVRDSLGRVMAIVAELERETGTVDEKILLAALVEREKVTDGEARRFVGQLIKEGMLYSPKEGKLKRTSG
;
A
#
# COMPACT_ATOMS: atom_id res chain seq x y z
N MET A 1 -6.12 18.18 -54.71
CA MET A 1 -5.99 19.58 -55.15
C MET A 1 -6.42 20.46 -53.99
N ILE A 2 -5.49 21.24 -53.45
CA ILE A 2 -5.74 22.20 -52.37
C ILE A 2 -6.24 23.47 -53.06
N SER A 3 -7.53 23.79 -52.93
CA SER A 3 -8.06 25.09 -53.36
C SER A 3 -7.81 26.11 -52.27
N SER A 4 -6.96 27.06 -52.63
CA SER A 4 -6.57 28.30 -51.96
C SER A 4 -7.74 29.13 -51.40
N GLY A 5 -7.57 29.64 -50.19
CA GLY A 5 -8.33 30.75 -49.63
C GLY A 5 -7.86 31.07 -48.22
N LEU A 6 -7.09 32.15 -48.08
CA LEU A 6 -6.45 32.71 -46.87
C LEU A 6 -5.13 32.04 -46.43
N LYS A 7 -4.01 32.72 -46.72
CA LYS A 7 -2.69 32.43 -46.14
C LYS A 7 -2.70 32.94 -44.68
N PRO A 8 -2.45 32.11 -43.66
CA PRO A 8 -2.07 32.63 -42.35
C PRO A 8 -0.64 33.20 -42.45
N ALA A 9 -0.39 34.31 -41.76
CA ALA A 9 0.90 34.99 -41.71
C ALA A 9 2.00 34.05 -41.17
N PRO A 10 3.27 34.23 -41.61
CA PRO A 10 4.36 33.37 -41.14
C PRO A 10 4.59 33.53 -39.63
N PHE A 11 4.69 32.38 -38.98
CA PHE A 11 4.84 32.22 -37.53
C PHE A 11 6.20 32.77 -37.07
N GLN A 12 6.20 33.84 -36.28
CA GLN A 12 7.37 34.34 -35.57
C GLN A 12 7.03 34.44 -34.08
N GLY A 13 7.69 33.64 -33.23
CA GLY A 13 7.61 33.76 -31.78
C GLY A 13 7.67 32.42 -31.05
N SER A 14 8.74 32.22 -30.30
CA SER A 14 8.87 31.20 -29.25
C SER A 14 8.09 31.64 -28.01
N GLY A 15 6.86 31.13 -27.85
CA GLY A 15 6.04 31.34 -26.66
C GLY A 15 5.20 30.10 -26.39
N GLU A 16 5.13 29.67 -25.12
CA GLU A 16 4.27 28.57 -24.68
C GLU A 16 2.80 28.95 -24.88
N PHE A 17 2.10 28.21 -25.75
CA PHE A 17 0.67 28.38 -25.97
C PHE A 17 -0.14 27.78 -24.81
N THR A 18 -1.18 28.48 -24.37
CA THR A 18 -2.19 27.89 -23.48
C THR A 18 -3.17 27.04 -24.29
N PHE A 19 -3.67 25.94 -23.70
CA PHE A 19 -4.59 24.99 -24.35
C PHE A 19 -5.84 25.66 -24.96
N SER A 20 -6.29 26.76 -24.34
CA SER A 20 -7.41 27.60 -24.76
C SER A 20 -7.21 28.25 -26.14
N GLU A 21 -5.97 28.66 -26.46
CA GLU A 21 -5.64 29.30 -27.74
C GLU A 21 -5.58 28.26 -28.86
N LEU A 22 -5.02 27.07 -28.58
CA LEU A 22 -5.04 25.91 -29.47
C LEU A 22 -6.47 25.43 -29.75
N GLU A 23 -7.38 25.50 -28.77
CA GLU A 23 -8.78 25.10 -28.94
C GLU A 23 -9.48 25.88 -30.06
N SER A 24 -9.18 27.17 -30.20
CA SER A 24 -9.75 28.03 -31.25
C SER A 24 -9.30 27.63 -32.67
N TYR A 25 -8.04 27.19 -32.83
CA TYR A 25 -7.52 26.69 -34.11
C TYR A 25 -7.98 25.25 -34.43
N VAL A 26 -8.19 24.41 -33.41
CA VAL A 26 -8.73 23.05 -33.59
C VAL A 26 -10.21 23.08 -33.97
N ARG A 27 -10.96 24.17 -33.65
CA ARG A 27 -12.38 24.30 -33.98
C ARG A 27 -12.69 24.18 -35.48
N GLU A 28 -11.73 24.50 -36.35
CA GLU A 28 -11.90 24.54 -37.81
C GLU A 28 -11.39 23.28 -38.56
N ILE A 29 -10.82 22.29 -37.85
CA ILE A 29 -10.24 21.11 -38.50
C ILE A 29 -11.33 20.06 -38.79
N ALA A 30 -11.91 20.12 -39.99
CA ALA A 30 -12.80 19.07 -40.52
C ALA A 30 -12.05 18.19 -41.52
N TYR A 31 -12.07 16.87 -41.31
CA TYR A 31 -11.42 15.92 -42.22
C TYR A 31 -12.43 15.37 -43.24
N LYS A 32 -12.15 15.52 -44.54
CA LYS A 32 -12.95 14.85 -45.58
C LYS A 32 -12.62 13.35 -45.61
N SER A 33 -13.66 12.51 -45.59
CA SER A 33 -13.53 11.07 -45.78
C SER A 33 -12.86 10.77 -47.12
N TYR A 34 -12.21 9.62 -47.24
CA TYR A 34 -11.50 9.22 -48.47
C TYR A 34 -12.40 9.20 -49.73
N ARG A 35 -13.72 9.06 -49.56
CA ARG A 35 -14.70 9.12 -50.65
C ARG A 35 -15.19 10.55 -50.95
N GLY A 36 -14.76 11.56 -50.20
CA GLY A 36 -15.11 12.97 -50.39
C GLY A 36 -16.52 13.38 -49.95
N ILE A 37 -17.30 12.46 -49.39
CA ILE A 37 -18.75 12.62 -49.13
C ILE A 37 -19.05 13.11 -47.70
N GLU A 38 -18.20 12.80 -46.71
CA GLU A 38 -18.47 13.06 -45.30
C GLU A 38 -17.33 13.87 -44.66
N THR A 39 -17.67 14.95 -43.95
CA THR A 39 -16.75 15.71 -43.09
C THR A 39 -16.82 15.19 -41.67
N VAL A 40 -15.70 14.71 -41.15
CA VAL A 40 -15.57 14.20 -39.78
C VAL A 40 -15.09 15.30 -38.85
N GLN A 41 -15.79 15.47 -37.73
CA GLN A 41 -15.38 16.34 -36.64
C GLN A 41 -14.52 15.58 -35.63
N VAL A 42 -13.57 16.26 -34.99
CA VAL A 42 -12.80 15.70 -33.89
C VAL A 42 -13.69 15.68 -32.63
N PRO A 43 -13.83 14.54 -31.94
CA PRO A 43 -14.69 14.43 -30.76
C PRO A 43 -14.15 15.29 -29.63
N ARG A 44 -14.94 16.29 -29.20
CA ARG A 44 -14.59 17.19 -28.09
C ARG A 44 -15.08 16.70 -26.74
N ASN A 45 -16.18 15.93 -26.72
CA ASN A 45 -16.74 15.36 -25.51
C ASN A 45 -16.15 13.96 -25.29
N LEU A 46 -15.09 13.89 -24.49
CA LEU A 46 -14.39 12.63 -24.19
C LEU A 46 -15.27 11.64 -23.41
N THR A 47 -16.20 12.11 -22.58
CA THR A 47 -17.13 11.25 -21.83
C THR A 47 -18.05 10.48 -22.78
N GLN A 48 -18.67 11.18 -23.74
CA GLN A 48 -19.50 10.56 -24.78
C GLN A 48 -18.68 9.63 -25.68
N LEU A 49 -17.42 10.00 -25.99
CA LEU A 49 -16.52 9.15 -26.76
C LEU A 49 -16.22 7.83 -26.02
N MET A 50 -15.94 7.90 -24.72
CA MET A 50 -15.66 6.72 -23.89
C MET A 50 -16.88 5.81 -23.76
N GLU A 51 -18.08 6.38 -23.62
CA GLU A 51 -19.34 5.63 -23.64
C GLU A 51 -19.54 4.90 -24.99
N LEU A 52 -19.31 5.59 -26.12
CA LEU A 52 -19.37 4.99 -27.46
C LEU A 52 -18.36 3.82 -27.60
N VAL A 53 -17.13 4.01 -27.12
CA VAL A 53 -16.09 2.98 -27.15
C VAL A 53 -16.50 1.78 -26.29
N GLY A 54 -17.11 2.01 -25.12
CA GLY A 54 -17.69 0.96 -24.28
C GLY A 54 -18.77 0.14 -25.01
N CYS A 55 -19.70 0.79 -25.71
CA CYS A 55 -20.72 0.12 -26.53
C CYS A 55 -20.09 -0.76 -27.63
N LEU A 56 -19.04 -0.24 -28.27
CA LEU A 56 -18.31 -0.98 -29.30
C LEU A 56 -17.52 -2.16 -28.72
N TYR A 57 -17.01 -2.03 -27.49
CA TYR A 57 -16.37 -3.14 -26.77
C TYR A 57 -17.34 -4.29 -26.48
N ALA A 58 -18.63 -4.01 -26.27
CA ALA A 58 -19.66 -5.03 -26.07
C ALA A 58 -20.14 -5.67 -27.39
N ASP A 59 -20.69 -4.86 -28.31
CA ASP A 59 -21.39 -5.36 -29.51
C ASP A 59 -20.84 -4.85 -30.86
N GLY A 60 -19.75 -4.06 -30.84
CA GLY A 60 -19.15 -3.48 -32.05
C GLY A 60 -18.06 -4.33 -32.73
N CYS A 61 -17.99 -4.31 -34.05
CA CYS A 61 -16.96 -5.00 -34.84
C CYS A 61 -16.34 -4.05 -35.87
N ILE A 62 -15.01 -4.09 -36.01
CA ILE A 62 -14.29 -3.32 -37.04
C ILE A 62 -13.81 -4.28 -38.11
N THR A 63 -14.10 -4.00 -39.37
CA THR A 63 -13.69 -4.82 -40.52
C THR A 63 -13.07 -3.95 -41.60
N GLU A 64 -12.17 -4.52 -42.41
CA GLU A 64 -11.61 -3.80 -43.55
C GLU A 64 -12.63 -3.70 -44.69
N ASP A 65 -12.78 -2.50 -45.25
CA ASP A 65 -13.63 -2.29 -46.42
C ASP A 65 -12.97 -2.88 -47.68
N LYS A 66 -13.38 -4.10 -48.04
CA LYS A 66 -12.91 -4.79 -49.25
C LYS A 66 -13.30 -4.07 -50.55
N ARG A 67 -14.33 -3.21 -50.55
CA ARG A 67 -14.83 -2.53 -51.76
C ARG A 67 -13.98 -1.30 -52.15
N GLY A 68 -13.17 -0.77 -51.23
CA GLY A 68 -12.30 0.41 -51.45
C GLY A 68 -10.82 0.10 -51.67
N GLY A 69 -10.45 -1.16 -51.96
CA GLY A 69 -9.06 -1.60 -52.04
C GLY A 69 -8.35 -1.63 -50.68
N GLY A 70 -9.05 -1.97 -49.60
CA GLY A 70 -8.47 -2.14 -48.24
C GLY A 70 -8.14 -0.83 -47.51
N ARG A 71 -8.50 0.33 -48.06
CA ARG A 71 -8.08 1.64 -47.51
C ARG A 71 -9.01 2.25 -46.45
N GLY A 72 -10.20 1.67 -46.23
CA GLY A 72 -11.20 2.14 -45.26
C GLY A 72 -11.52 1.09 -44.18
N LEU A 73 -11.92 1.56 -42.99
CA LEU A 73 -12.35 0.71 -41.88
C LEU A 73 -13.87 0.84 -41.72
N CYS A 74 -14.58 -0.28 -41.82
CA CYS A 74 -16.01 -0.39 -41.59
C CYS A 74 -16.25 -0.73 -40.12
N VAL A 75 -16.92 0.17 -39.42
CA VAL A 75 -17.40 -0.05 -38.05
C VAL A 75 -18.84 -0.52 -38.13
N ARG A 76 -19.12 -1.63 -37.46
CA ARG A 76 -20.43 -2.26 -37.33
C ARG A 76 -20.81 -2.29 -35.87
N PHE A 77 -22.05 -1.95 -35.54
CA PHE A 77 -22.64 -2.17 -34.23
C PHE A 77 -23.97 -2.89 -34.42
N THR A 78 -24.20 -3.97 -33.67
CA THR A 78 -25.40 -4.80 -33.81
C THR A 78 -26.10 -4.89 -32.45
N SER A 79 -27.39 -4.58 -32.39
CA SER A 79 -28.20 -4.79 -31.18
C SER A 79 -29.59 -5.31 -31.53
N GLY A 80 -30.18 -6.10 -30.64
CA GLY A 80 -31.59 -6.52 -30.73
C GLY A 80 -32.58 -5.40 -30.37
N ASP A 81 -32.12 -4.32 -29.74
CA ASP A 81 -32.94 -3.17 -29.37
C ASP A 81 -32.74 -2.00 -30.35
N TYR A 82 -33.83 -1.57 -30.98
CA TYR A 82 -33.82 -0.44 -31.91
C TYR A 82 -33.47 0.88 -31.20
N ALA A 83 -33.90 1.06 -29.94
CA ALA A 83 -33.60 2.27 -29.16
C ALA A 83 -32.10 2.38 -28.85
N GLU A 84 -31.41 1.26 -28.66
CA GLU A 84 -29.94 1.24 -28.52
C GLU A 84 -29.24 1.70 -29.78
N CYS A 85 -29.70 1.24 -30.95
CA CYS A 85 -29.17 1.66 -32.25
C CYS A 85 -29.39 3.15 -32.50
N GLU A 86 -30.56 3.71 -32.14
CA GLU A 86 -30.80 5.16 -32.26
C GLU A 86 -29.90 5.99 -31.35
N ARG A 87 -29.69 5.57 -30.09
CA ARG A 87 -28.75 6.24 -29.18
C ARG A 87 -27.33 6.21 -29.73
N TYR A 88 -26.90 5.07 -30.24
CA TYR A 88 -25.59 4.91 -30.87
C TYR A 88 -25.42 5.82 -32.09
N CYS A 89 -26.45 5.93 -32.96
CA CYS A 89 -26.47 6.88 -34.06
C CYS A 89 -26.42 8.35 -33.57
N GLY A 90 -27.11 8.67 -32.48
CA GLY A 90 -27.06 9.98 -31.84
C GLY A 90 -25.66 10.35 -31.34
N LEU A 91 -24.96 9.43 -30.69
CA LEU A 91 -23.56 9.60 -30.26
C LEU A 91 -22.64 9.84 -31.45
N LEU A 92 -22.77 9.06 -32.54
CA LEU A 92 -21.98 9.24 -33.75
C LEU A 92 -22.23 10.59 -34.44
N ARG A 93 -23.48 11.07 -34.42
CA ARG A 93 -23.84 12.39 -34.94
C ARG A 93 -23.24 13.51 -34.10
N SER A 94 -23.34 13.40 -32.77
CA SER A 94 -22.79 14.37 -31.81
C SER A 94 -21.26 14.45 -31.87
N LEU A 95 -20.58 13.30 -31.86
CA LEU A 95 -19.13 13.22 -31.72
C LEU A 95 -18.38 13.45 -33.02
N PHE A 96 -18.91 12.92 -34.13
CA PHE A 96 -18.17 12.88 -35.40
C PHE A 96 -18.90 13.57 -36.56
N GLY A 97 -20.14 14.04 -36.35
CA GLY A 97 -20.99 14.58 -37.42
C GLY A 97 -21.49 13.51 -38.40
N LEU A 98 -21.43 12.23 -38.03
CA LEU A 98 -21.79 11.11 -38.90
C LEU A 98 -23.26 10.72 -38.77
N THR A 99 -23.91 10.41 -39.88
CA THR A 99 -25.31 9.95 -39.93
C THR A 99 -25.40 8.55 -40.52
N PRO A 100 -25.02 7.51 -39.77
CA PRO A 100 -25.14 6.13 -40.23
C PRO A 100 -26.62 5.71 -40.36
N THR A 101 -26.88 4.78 -41.28
CA THR A 101 -28.22 4.20 -41.47
C THR A 101 -28.38 2.93 -40.64
N ILE A 102 -29.49 2.81 -39.93
CA ILE A 102 -29.90 1.57 -39.26
C ILE A 102 -30.52 0.64 -40.30
N LYS A 103 -30.07 -0.62 -40.35
CA LYS A 103 -30.64 -1.66 -41.23
C LYS A 103 -31.08 -2.85 -40.41
N LYS A 104 -32.26 -3.39 -40.71
CA LYS A 104 -32.72 -4.65 -40.13
C LYS A 104 -32.11 -5.83 -40.89
N GLU A 105 -31.51 -6.78 -40.18
CA GLU A 105 -30.94 -7.98 -40.81
C GLU A 105 -32.06 -8.92 -41.28
N LYS A 106 -31.87 -9.59 -42.43
CA LYS A 106 -32.97 -10.27 -43.14
C LYS A 106 -33.47 -11.55 -42.44
N ASP A 107 -32.66 -12.14 -41.56
CA ASP A 107 -32.94 -13.43 -40.91
C ASP A 107 -32.84 -13.39 -39.37
N GLU A 108 -32.65 -12.22 -38.76
CA GLU A 108 -32.47 -12.08 -37.31
C GLU A 108 -33.33 -10.94 -36.72
N HIS A 109 -33.71 -11.07 -35.44
CA HIS A 109 -34.33 -9.99 -34.65
C HIS A 109 -33.30 -8.93 -34.21
N CYS A 110 -32.37 -8.57 -35.11
CA CYS A 110 -31.23 -7.70 -34.84
C CYS A 110 -31.22 -6.51 -35.82
N TYR A 111 -30.78 -5.36 -35.32
CA TYR A 111 -30.55 -4.13 -36.06
C TYR A 111 -29.06 -3.87 -36.16
N ASP A 112 -28.63 -3.39 -37.32
CA ASP A 112 -27.22 -3.16 -37.63
C ASP A 112 -26.99 -1.70 -38.05
N VAL A 113 -26.03 -1.06 -37.39
CA VAL A 113 -25.53 0.28 -37.71
C VAL A 113 -24.14 0.15 -38.31
N ARG A 114 -23.99 0.54 -39.58
CA ARG A 114 -22.71 0.51 -40.29
C ARG A 114 -22.31 1.87 -40.83
N PHE A 115 -21.04 2.22 -40.63
CA PHE A 115 -20.39 3.31 -41.35
C PHE A 115 -18.95 2.93 -41.70
N THR A 116 -18.40 3.56 -42.74
CA THR A 116 -17.02 3.31 -43.18
C THR A 116 -16.23 4.60 -43.11
N ASN A 117 -15.29 4.67 -42.17
CA ASN A 117 -14.44 5.83 -42.00
C ASN A 117 -13.05 5.45 -41.51
N LYS A 118 -12.02 5.89 -42.24
CA LYS A 118 -10.62 5.55 -41.94
C LYS A 118 -10.11 6.19 -40.66
N ILE A 119 -10.48 7.44 -40.39
CA ILE A 119 -9.98 8.21 -39.24
C ILE A 119 -10.62 7.66 -37.97
N VAL A 120 -11.95 7.56 -37.95
CA VAL A 120 -12.68 7.03 -36.81
C VAL A 120 -12.30 5.57 -36.55
N GLY A 121 -12.18 4.74 -37.57
CA GLY A 121 -11.72 3.36 -37.40
C GLY A 121 -10.30 3.25 -36.84
N ARG A 122 -9.38 4.15 -37.21
CA ARG A 122 -8.02 4.18 -36.64
C ARG A 122 -8.02 4.63 -35.18
N LEU A 123 -8.82 5.64 -34.85
CA LEU A 123 -9.01 6.11 -33.46
C LEU A 123 -9.54 4.98 -32.57
N LEU A 124 -10.58 4.28 -33.04
CA LEU A 124 -11.16 3.16 -32.30
C LEU A 124 -10.17 1.99 -32.16
N ARG A 125 -9.35 1.74 -33.18
CA ARG A 125 -8.27 0.73 -33.12
C ARG A 125 -7.18 1.12 -32.12
N SER A 126 -6.80 2.39 -32.04
CA SER A 126 -5.83 2.86 -31.03
C SER A 126 -6.39 2.80 -29.60
N LEU A 127 -7.71 2.73 -29.44
CA LEU A 127 -8.37 2.51 -28.16
C LEU A 127 -8.64 1.02 -27.87
N GLY A 128 -7.97 0.11 -28.60
CA GLY A 128 -7.94 -1.32 -28.30
C GLY A 128 -9.00 -2.20 -28.98
N LEU A 129 -9.82 -1.66 -29.90
CA LEU A 129 -10.77 -2.47 -30.69
C LEU A 129 -10.05 -3.20 -31.85
N PRO A 130 -10.05 -4.54 -31.89
CA PRO A 130 -9.37 -5.29 -32.94
C PRO A 130 -10.13 -5.22 -34.28
N VAL A 131 -9.39 -5.43 -35.38
CA VAL A 131 -9.96 -5.61 -36.72
C VAL A 131 -10.29 -7.09 -36.91
N GLY A 132 -11.56 -7.41 -37.15
CA GLY A 132 -12.08 -8.77 -37.29
C GLY A 132 -13.11 -9.14 -36.22
N LEU A 133 -13.46 -10.43 -36.15
CA LEU A 133 -14.39 -10.93 -35.15
C LEU A 133 -13.78 -10.85 -33.74
N LYS A 134 -14.60 -10.52 -32.74
CA LYS A 134 -14.18 -10.56 -31.34
C LYS A 134 -13.78 -11.99 -30.97
N THR A 135 -12.54 -12.12 -30.52
CA THR A 135 -11.97 -13.39 -30.06
C THR A 135 -11.97 -13.47 -28.54
N ASP A 136 -11.76 -14.66 -28.01
CA ASP A 136 -11.60 -14.93 -26.57
C ASP A 136 -10.36 -14.21 -25.95
N SER A 137 -9.58 -13.49 -26.78
CA SER A 137 -8.38 -12.73 -26.44
C SER A 137 -8.57 -11.21 -26.40
N MET A 138 -9.82 -10.72 -26.40
CA MET A 138 -10.10 -9.29 -26.29
C MET A 138 -9.51 -8.67 -25.02
N GLN A 139 -8.95 -7.46 -25.14
CA GLN A 139 -8.31 -6.74 -24.03
C GLN A 139 -8.65 -5.25 -24.09
N MET A 140 -8.75 -4.65 -22.91
CA MET A 140 -8.87 -3.21 -22.73
C MET A 140 -7.50 -2.55 -22.93
N ASP A 141 -7.47 -1.43 -23.66
CA ASP A 141 -6.25 -0.65 -23.84
C ASP A 141 -5.83 0.04 -22.52
N PRO A 142 -4.52 0.08 -22.18
CA PRO A 142 -4.04 0.75 -20.98
C PRO A 142 -4.47 2.21 -20.84
N ALA A 143 -4.68 2.92 -21.95
CA ALA A 143 -5.17 4.31 -21.94
C ALA A 143 -6.59 4.42 -21.36
N ILE A 144 -7.42 3.36 -21.49
CA ILE A 144 -8.76 3.30 -20.92
C ILE A 144 -8.67 2.99 -19.42
N SER A 145 -7.88 2.00 -19.02
CA SER A 145 -7.77 1.59 -17.60
C SER A 145 -7.12 2.66 -16.72
N SER A 146 -6.22 3.47 -17.28
CA SER A 146 -5.55 4.59 -16.59
C SER A 146 -6.29 5.93 -16.68
N ALA A 147 -7.40 6.00 -17.42
CA ALA A 147 -8.16 7.23 -17.58
C ALA A 147 -8.71 7.77 -16.23
N PRO A 148 -8.97 9.08 -16.09
CA PRO A 148 -9.71 9.63 -14.95
C PRO A 148 -11.04 8.91 -14.69
N ASN A 149 -11.46 8.87 -13.42
CA ASN A 149 -12.63 8.09 -12.98
C ASN A 149 -13.90 8.44 -13.77
N ASP A 150 -14.12 9.71 -14.12
CA ASP A 150 -15.29 10.14 -14.89
C ASP A 150 -15.34 9.52 -16.31
N LEU A 151 -14.18 9.43 -16.97
CA LEU A 151 -14.04 8.85 -18.31
C LEU A 151 -14.13 7.32 -18.26
N LEU A 152 -13.50 6.70 -17.26
CA LEU A 152 -13.59 5.27 -17.03
C LEU A 152 -15.03 4.84 -16.69
N ALA A 153 -15.74 5.62 -15.89
CA ALA A 153 -17.14 5.38 -15.56
C ALA A 153 -18.03 5.42 -16.81
N ALA A 154 -17.79 6.37 -17.72
CA ALA A 154 -18.52 6.44 -18.99
C ALA A 154 -18.25 5.22 -19.89
N PHE A 155 -17.00 4.77 -19.96
CA PHE A 155 -16.65 3.53 -20.69
C PHE A 155 -17.32 2.29 -20.07
N LEU A 156 -17.22 2.11 -18.75
CA LEU A 156 -17.84 0.99 -18.05
C LEU A 156 -19.37 1.02 -18.17
N ARG A 157 -19.99 2.20 -18.16
CA ARG A 157 -21.42 2.39 -18.43
C ARG A 157 -21.77 1.87 -19.82
N GLY A 158 -21.06 2.29 -20.86
CA GLY A 158 -21.29 1.82 -22.22
C GLY A 158 -21.15 0.30 -22.36
N LEU A 159 -20.08 -0.26 -21.77
CA LEU A 159 -19.77 -1.69 -21.82
C LEU A 159 -20.80 -2.56 -21.08
N ILE A 160 -21.04 -2.27 -19.80
CA ILE A 160 -21.92 -3.06 -18.93
C ILE A 160 -23.40 -2.86 -19.31
N SER A 161 -23.75 -1.75 -19.95
CA SER A 161 -25.12 -1.56 -20.44
C SER A 161 -25.51 -2.54 -21.53
N HIS A 162 -24.57 -3.03 -22.33
CA HIS A 162 -24.84 -3.94 -23.44
C HIS A 162 -24.58 -5.40 -23.01
N ASP A 163 -23.36 -5.70 -22.54
CA ASP A 163 -22.95 -7.05 -22.12
C ASP A 163 -23.38 -7.44 -20.69
N GLY A 164 -23.89 -6.47 -19.91
CA GLY A 164 -24.33 -6.67 -18.54
C GLY A 164 -25.81 -6.98 -18.39
N TRP A 165 -26.16 -7.58 -17.27
CA TRP A 165 -27.51 -8.01 -16.91
C TRP A 165 -27.81 -7.69 -15.45
N VAL A 166 -29.09 -7.48 -15.13
CA VAL A 166 -29.58 -7.25 -13.77
C VAL A 166 -30.54 -8.39 -13.40
N SER A 167 -30.22 -9.14 -12.35
CA SER A 167 -31.12 -10.17 -11.80
C SER A 167 -32.17 -9.55 -10.90
N ASN A 168 -33.39 -10.06 -10.97
CA ASN A 168 -34.53 -9.54 -10.20
C ASN A 168 -34.37 -9.70 -8.67
N ARG A 169 -33.43 -10.50 -8.16
CA ARG A 169 -33.38 -10.86 -6.72
C ARG A 169 -32.00 -10.95 -6.08
N LYS A 170 -30.90 -10.81 -6.81
CA LYS A 170 -29.57 -11.17 -6.26
C LYS A 170 -28.40 -10.25 -6.60
N ASN A 171 -28.27 -9.81 -7.84
CA ASN A 171 -27.03 -9.17 -8.31
C ASN A 171 -27.18 -8.51 -9.69
N ILE A 172 -26.20 -7.67 -10.00
CA ILE A 172 -25.85 -7.28 -11.37
C ILE A 172 -24.69 -8.16 -11.82
N GLY A 173 -24.55 -8.42 -13.12
CA GLY A 173 -23.35 -9.03 -13.66
C GLY A 173 -22.99 -8.57 -15.06
N PHE A 174 -21.76 -8.86 -15.44
CA PHE A 174 -21.19 -8.64 -16.77
C PHE A 174 -20.63 -9.97 -17.26
N SER A 175 -20.88 -10.33 -18.52
CA SER A 175 -20.42 -11.60 -19.08
C SER A 175 -19.60 -11.37 -20.33
N THR A 176 -18.45 -12.03 -20.43
CA THR A 176 -17.60 -11.97 -21.62
C THR A 176 -16.98 -13.34 -21.91
N SER A 177 -16.68 -13.63 -23.17
CA SER A 177 -15.91 -14.82 -23.53
C SER A 177 -14.41 -14.69 -23.18
N SER A 178 -13.91 -13.46 -23.01
CA SER A 178 -12.49 -13.22 -22.73
C SER A 178 -12.17 -13.15 -21.24
N LYS A 179 -11.24 -14.01 -20.78
CA LYS A 179 -10.72 -13.98 -19.41
C LYS A 179 -10.01 -12.66 -19.10
N ARG A 180 -9.23 -12.13 -20.06
CA ARG A 180 -8.42 -10.92 -19.85
C ARG A 180 -9.31 -9.70 -19.67
N LEU A 181 -10.27 -9.49 -20.57
CA LEU A 181 -11.26 -8.42 -20.43
C LEU A 181 -12.03 -8.51 -19.11
N ALA A 182 -12.45 -9.72 -18.69
CA ALA A 182 -13.14 -9.90 -17.41
C ALA A 182 -12.28 -9.47 -16.21
N ILE A 183 -10.98 -9.81 -16.21
CA ILE A 183 -10.07 -9.38 -15.13
C ILE A 183 -9.86 -7.86 -15.17
N GLN A 184 -9.69 -7.27 -16.35
CA GLN A 184 -9.48 -5.82 -16.48
C GLN A 184 -10.72 -5.02 -16.02
N VAL A 185 -11.92 -5.49 -16.36
CA VAL A 185 -13.17 -4.86 -15.89
C VAL A 185 -13.33 -5.00 -14.37
N ASP A 186 -12.96 -6.14 -13.78
CA ASP A 186 -12.95 -6.33 -12.32
C ASP A 186 -12.03 -5.30 -11.63
N LEU A 187 -10.79 -5.15 -12.11
CA LEU A 187 -9.84 -4.17 -11.59
C LEU A 187 -10.37 -2.72 -11.73
N CYS A 188 -11.00 -2.41 -12.87
CA CYS A 188 -11.59 -1.09 -13.10
C CYS A 188 -12.75 -0.82 -12.13
N LEU A 189 -13.60 -1.81 -11.84
CA LEU A 189 -14.69 -1.67 -10.86
C LEU A 189 -14.15 -1.51 -9.43
N GLN A 190 -13.10 -2.24 -9.06
CA GLN A 190 -12.45 -2.11 -7.75
C GLN A 190 -11.87 -0.71 -7.51
N ARG A 191 -11.46 0.01 -8.56
CA ARG A 191 -11.02 1.41 -8.46
C ARG A 191 -12.12 2.37 -7.98
N PHE A 192 -13.38 1.99 -8.15
CA PHE A 192 -14.54 2.70 -7.59
C PHE A 192 -14.99 2.13 -6.25
N GLY A 193 -14.24 1.21 -5.63
CA GLY A 193 -14.63 0.52 -4.39
C GLY A 193 -15.70 -0.56 -4.58
N ILE A 194 -16.00 -0.96 -5.82
CA ILE A 194 -17.02 -1.95 -6.17
C ILE A 194 -16.38 -3.34 -6.11
N VAL A 195 -16.86 -4.18 -5.20
CA VAL A 195 -16.39 -5.55 -5.04
C VAL A 195 -17.16 -6.49 -5.96
N THR A 196 -16.44 -7.30 -6.74
CA THR A 196 -17.05 -8.24 -7.67
C THR A 196 -16.60 -9.69 -7.42
N ALA A 197 -17.40 -10.64 -7.90
CA ALA A 197 -17.02 -12.05 -7.93
C ALA A 197 -16.91 -12.55 -9.37
N LEU A 198 -15.70 -12.94 -9.77
CA LEU A 198 -15.42 -13.56 -11.07
C LEU A 198 -15.64 -15.08 -11.00
N ARG A 199 -16.48 -15.61 -11.90
CA ARG A 199 -16.68 -17.06 -12.08
C ARG A 199 -16.63 -17.46 -13.54
N LYS A 200 -16.09 -18.65 -13.83
CA LYS A 200 -16.17 -19.26 -15.16
C LYS A 200 -17.41 -20.15 -15.25
N ARG A 201 -18.35 -19.82 -16.13
CA ARG A 201 -19.48 -20.71 -16.43
C ARG A 201 -19.04 -21.91 -17.26
N ARG A 202 -19.55 -23.08 -16.90
CA ARG A 202 -19.34 -24.31 -17.67
C ARG A 202 -20.10 -24.23 -19.01
N PRO A 203 -19.51 -24.73 -20.11
CA PRO A 203 -20.19 -24.92 -21.39
C PRO A 203 -21.54 -25.62 -21.21
N LYS A 204 -22.61 -25.11 -21.81
CA LYS A 204 -23.88 -25.80 -21.92
C LYS A 204 -24.09 -26.27 -23.36
N VAL A 205 -24.64 -27.46 -23.53
CA VAL A 205 -25.09 -27.95 -24.83
C VAL A 205 -26.56 -27.57 -24.96
N THR A 206 -26.91 -26.83 -26.00
CA THR A 206 -28.28 -26.38 -26.25
C THR A 206 -28.64 -26.73 -27.68
N ALA A 207 -29.82 -27.32 -27.88
CA ALA A 207 -30.33 -27.61 -29.21
C ALA A 207 -30.93 -26.33 -29.80
N ILE A 208 -30.31 -25.80 -30.86
CA ILE A 208 -30.84 -24.66 -31.62
C ILE A 208 -31.16 -25.20 -33.02
N GLN A 209 -32.44 -25.11 -33.42
CA GLN A 209 -32.93 -25.60 -34.73
C GLN A 209 -32.48 -27.05 -35.06
N GLY A 210 -32.56 -27.97 -34.09
CA GLY A 210 -32.20 -29.38 -34.29
C GLY A 210 -30.70 -29.69 -34.29
N LYS A 211 -29.81 -28.69 -34.20
CA LYS A 211 -28.36 -28.89 -34.04
C LYS A 211 -27.94 -28.69 -32.59
N LEU A 212 -27.14 -29.62 -32.06
CA LEU A 212 -26.53 -29.50 -30.73
C LEU A 212 -25.40 -28.47 -30.80
N VAL A 213 -25.64 -27.27 -30.27
CA VAL A 213 -24.65 -26.20 -30.17
C VAL A 213 -24.06 -26.20 -28.77
N ARG A 214 -22.74 -26.43 -28.66
CA ARG A 214 -22.01 -26.34 -27.40
C ARG A 214 -21.56 -24.89 -27.19
N SER A 215 -22.12 -24.22 -26.20
CA SER A 215 -21.69 -22.86 -25.84
C SER A 215 -20.25 -22.89 -25.34
N LYS A 216 -19.41 -21.92 -25.75
CA LYS A 216 -18.14 -21.70 -25.08
C LYS A 216 -18.39 -21.28 -23.62
N GLY A 217 -17.44 -21.57 -22.73
CA GLY A 217 -17.56 -21.18 -21.32
C GLY A 217 -17.26 -19.70 -21.16
N ASN A 218 -18.23 -18.91 -20.69
CA ASN A 218 -18.07 -17.47 -20.49
C ASN A 218 -17.59 -17.15 -19.07
N TYR A 219 -16.88 -16.04 -18.93
CA TYR A 219 -16.50 -15.44 -17.66
C TYR A 219 -17.58 -14.46 -17.23
N GLU A 220 -18.04 -14.58 -15.99
CA GLU A 220 -19.13 -13.79 -15.44
C GLU A 220 -18.63 -13.07 -14.20
N LEU A 221 -18.64 -11.75 -14.23
CA LEU A 221 -18.49 -10.88 -13.08
C LEU A 221 -19.86 -10.66 -12.45
N SER A 222 -19.92 -10.60 -11.14
CA SER A 222 -21.17 -10.35 -10.42
C SER A 222 -20.95 -9.47 -9.21
N ILE A 223 -21.78 -8.44 -9.07
CA ILE A 223 -21.81 -7.50 -7.94
C ILE A 223 -23.00 -7.87 -7.06
N TYR A 224 -22.72 -8.28 -5.83
CA TYR A 224 -23.72 -8.85 -4.91
C TYR A 224 -24.00 -7.96 -3.70
N ASP A 225 -23.01 -7.20 -3.24
CA ASP A 225 -23.11 -6.44 -2.00
C ASP A 225 -23.86 -5.13 -2.22
N GLY A 226 -24.68 -4.77 -1.23
CA GLY A 226 -25.58 -3.62 -1.34
C GLY A 226 -24.85 -2.29 -1.49
N GLU A 227 -23.65 -2.18 -0.95
CA GLU A 227 -22.85 -0.96 -1.00
C GLU A 227 -22.21 -0.77 -2.38
N SER A 228 -21.57 -1.80 -2.93
CA SER A 228 -21.06 -1.76 -4.32
C SER A 228 -22.18 -1.58 -5.33
N LEU A 229 -23.40 -2.08 -5.07
CA LEU A 229 -24.56 -1.82 -5.92
C LEU A 229 -24.99 -0.34 -5.91
N LYS A 230 -24.93 0.32 -4.75
CA LYS A 230 -25.19 1.78 -4.63
C LYS A 230 -24.09 2.59 -5.31
N THR A 231 -22.82 2.28 -5.02
CA THR A 231 -21.68 2.94 -5.66
C THR A 231 -21.71 2.75 -7.17
N PHE A 232 -22.07 1.56 -7.65
CA PHE A 232 -22.30 1.32 -9.07
C PHE A 232 -23.44 2.21 -9.60
N GLN A 233 -24.58 2.31 -8.92
CA GLN A 233 -25.69 3.15 -9.35
C GLN A 233 -25.31 4.64 -9.43
N GLU A 234 -24.58 5.14 -8.43
CA GLU A 234 -24.21 6.55 -8.30
C GLU A 234 -23.12 6.97 -9.28
N GLN A 235 -22.07 6.16 -9.43
CA GLN A 235 -20.87 6.56 -10.17
C GLN A 235 -20.86 6.08 -11.63
N ILE A 236 -21.38 4.88 -11.90
CA ILE A 236 -21.39 4.28 -13.25
C ILE A 236 -22.80 4.32 -13.82
N GLY A 237 -23.73 3.62 -13.18
CA GLY A 237 -25.14 3.55 -13.50
C GLY A 237 -25.43 2.86 -14.83
N PHE A 238 -26.72 2.73 -15.14
CA PHE A 238 -27.20 2.39 -16.47
C PHE A 238 -27.84 3.62 -17.10
N PRO A 239 -27.69 3.84 -18.42
CA PRO A 239 -28.51 4.78 -19.17
C PRO A 239 -29.99 4.49 -18.91
N GLN A 240 -30.86 5.51 -18.99
CA GLN A 240 -32.31 5.38 -18.77
C GLN A 240 -32.89 4.22 -19.59
N SER A 241 -33.07 3.07 -18.93
CA SER A 241 -33.37 1.78 -19.54
C SER A 241 -34.07 0.89 -18.53
N THR A 242 -34.63 -0.21 -19.00
CA THR A 242 -35.23 -1.26 -18.14
C THR A 242 -34.24 -1.81 -17.12
N LYS A 243 -32.94 -1.82 -17.42
CA LYS A 243 -31.86 -2.25 -16.51
C LYS A 243 -31.70 -1.28 -15.33
N SER A 244 -31.82 0.03 -15.58
CA SER A 244 -31.75 1.07 -14.53
C SER A 244 -32.90 0.93 -13.53
N GLN A 245 -34.13 0.73 -14.01
CA GLN A 245 -35.30 0.50 -13.15
C GLN A 245 -35.17 -0.78 -12.31
N LYS A 246 -34.67 -1.87 -12.92
CA LYS A 246 -34.40 -3.13 -12.20
C LYS A 246 -33.33 -2.99 -11.14
N LEU A 247 -32.30 -2.17 -11.38
CA LEU A 247 -31.25 -1.89 -10.40
C LEU A 247 -31.80 -1.17 -9.18
N VAL A 248 -32.61 -0.12 -9.39
CA VAL A 248 -33.26 0.61 -8.29
C VAL A 248 -34.14 -0.33 -7.46
N ALA A 249 -34.94 -1.17 -8.13
CA ALA A 249 -35.77 -2.17 -7.47
C ALA A 249 -34.93 -3.19 -6.68
N LEU A 250 -33.78 -3.63 -7.22
CA LEU A 250 -32.87 -4.56 -6.55
C LEU A 250 -32.26 -3.95 -5.27
N ILE A 251 -31.84 -2.69 -5.32
CA ILE A 251 -31.26 -1.98 -4.16
C ILE A 251 -32.29 -1.82 -3.04
N ALA A 252 -33.57 -1.61 -3.39
CA ALA A 252 -34.66 -1.47 -2.43
C ALA A 252 -34.97 -2.76 -1.63
N LEU A 253 -34.59 -3.95 -2.12
CA LEU A 253 -34.93 -5.23 -1.48
C LEU A 253 -34.15 -5.53 -0.18
N LYS A 254 -33.12 -4.74 0.17
CA LYS A 254 -32.34 -4.78 1.44
C LYS A 254 -31.84 -6.17 1.92
N LYS A 255 -31.78 -7.19 1.05
CA LYS A 255 -31.28 -8.55 1.37
C LYS A 255 -29.96 -8.80 0.67
N PHE A 256 -28.85 -8.37 1.27
CA PHE A 256 -27.50 -8.54 0.74
C PHE A 256 -26.67 -9.43 1.67
N ASN A 257 -26.83 -10.75 1.55
CA ASN A 257 -25.97 -11.70 2.26
C ASN A 257 -24.93 -12.24 1.28
N HIS A 258 -23.66 -11.92 1.52
CA HIS A 258 -22.53 -12.47 0.78
C HIS A 258 -21.88 -13.60 1.56
N SER A 259 -21.49 -14.69 0.88
CA SER A 259 -20.91 -15.88 1.52
C SER A 259 -19.38 -15.91 1.48
N ASN A 260 -18.70 -15.03 0.73
CA ASN A 260 -17.23 -15.09 0.57
C ASN A 260 -16.46 -13.99 1.30
N PHE A 261 -17.10 -12.92 1.78
CA PHE A 261 -16.46 -11.89 2.60
C PHE A 261 -17.48 -11.21 3.50
N ILE A 262 -17.02 -10.73 4.66
CA ILE A 262 -17.78 -9.90 5.60
C ILE A 262 -17.26 -8.48 5.44
N ARG A 263 -18.13 -7.52 5.16
CA ARG A 263 -17.75 -6.11 5.12
C ARG A 263 -17.76 -5.57 6.55
N ILE A 264 -16.61 -5.11 7.04
CA ILE A 264 -16.39 -4.64 8.42
C ILE A 264 -16.58 -3.10 8.51
N GLY A 265 -16.67 -2.41 7.37
CA GLY A 265 -16.97 -0.98 7.23
C GLY A 265 -17.01 -0.56 5.76
N HIS A 266 -17.06 0.74 5.46
CA HIS A 266 -17.13 1.25 4.08
C HIS A 266 -15.88 0.86 3.23
N ASP A 267 -14.71 0.76 3.89
CA ASP A 267 -13.42 0.58 3.21
C ASP A 267 -12.72 -0.76 3.52
N MET A 268 -13.30 -1.60 4.38
CA MET A 268 -12.68 -2.86 4.83
C MET A 268 -13.58 -4.08 4.58
N ILE A 269 -13.01 -5.06 3.88
CA ILE A 269 -13.61 -6.39 3.70
C ILE A 269 -12.73 -7.48 4.34
N SER A 270 -13.35 -8.38 5.09
CA SER A 270 -12.72 -9.58 5.62
C SER A 270 -13.00 -10.75 4.69
N VAL A 271 -11.94 -11.29 4.09
CA VAL A 271 -12.01 -12.41 3.15
C VAL A 271 -11.40 -13.65 3.80
N ARG A 272 -12.15 -14.76 3.84
CA ARG A 272 -11.62 -16.03 4.36
C ARG A 272 -10.75 -16.70 3.30
N VAL A 273 -9.48 -16.91 3.62
CA VAL A 273 -8.57 -17.69 2.77
C VAL A 273 -9.09 -19.13 2.66
N LYS A 274 -9.53 -19.53 1.47
CA LYS A 274 -10.11 -20.88 1.24
C LYS A 274 -9.04 -21.97 1.09
N ARG A 275 -7.93 -21.64 0.44
CA ARG A 275 -6.80 -22.56 0.22
C ARG A 275 -5.55 -21.74 -0.10
N ILE A 276 -4.42 -22.13 0.45
CA ILE A 276 -3.09 -21.68 0.02
C ILE A 276 -2.50 -22.85 -0.75
N SER A 277 -2.15 -22.65 -2.03
CA SER A 277 -1.44 -23.65 -2.83
C SER A 277 -0.20 -23.04 -3.45
N ARG A 278 0.92 -23.78 -3.36
CA ARG A 278 2.14 -23.47 -4.12
C ARG A 278 2.00 -24.11 -5.49
N GLU A 279 1.65 -23.32 -6.49
CA GLU A 279 1.58 -23.77 -7.89
C GLU A 279 2.83 -23.27 -8.61
N ALA A 280 3.63 -24.18 -9.17
CA ALA A 280 4.68 -23.83 -10.11
C ALA A 280 4.00 -23.42 -11.43
N ALA A 281 3.64 -22.15 -11.54
CA ALA A 281 3.05 -21.59 -12.74
C ALA A 281 4.13 -20.88 -13.54
N ASN A 282 4.29 -21.26 -14.82
CA ASN A 282 4.85 -20.37 -15.84
C ASN A 282 3.81 -19.27 -16.16
N ALA A 283 3.42 -18.51 -15.14
CA ALA A 283 2.56 -17.35 -15.27
C ALA A 283 3.44 -16.11 -15.32
N GLU A 284 3.15 -15.19 -16.24
CA GLU A 284 3.62 -13.81 -16.12
C GLU A 284 3.05 -13.25 -14.82
N VAL A 285 3.87 -13.26 -13.77
CA VAL A 285 3.61 -12.51 -12.56
C VAL A 285 3.84 -11.05 -12.89
N TYR A 286 2.91 -10.18 -12.51
CA TYR A 286 3.24 -8.76 -12.46
C TYR A 286 4.25 -8.62 -11.35
N ASP A 287 5.46 -8.25 -11.73
CA ASP A 287 6.40 -7.75 -10.76
C ASP A 287 5.76 -6.50 -10.15
N LEU A 288 5.51 -6.52 -8.84
CA LEU A 288 4.97 -5.36 -8.12
C LEU A 288 6.06 -4.29 -7.93
N THR A 289 7.25 -4.55 -8.42
CA THR A 289 8.26 -3.53 -8.71
C THR A 289 7.74 -2.61 -9.81
N VAL A 290 8.02 -1.32 -9.69
CA VAL A 290 7.70 -0.37 -10.76
C VAL A 290 8.59 -0.71 -11.95
N GLU A 291 8.06 -0.69 -13.18
CA GLU A 291 8.86 -0.99 -14.37
C GLU A 291 10.04 0.00 -14.46
N GLY A 292 11.25 -0.49 -14.15
CA GLY A 292 12.46 0.34 -14.04
C GLY A 292 12.95 0.67 -12.62
N SER A 293 12.30 0.18 -11.54
CA SER A 293 12.83 0.25 -10.17
C SER A 293 12.41 -0.94 -9.31
N HIS A 294 13.34 -1.51 -8.54
CA HIS A 294 13.05 -2.58 -7.56
C HIS A 294 12.38 -2.06 -6.27
N SER A 295 11.56 -1.01 -6.38
CA SER A 295 10.90 -0.34 -5.25
C SER A 295 9.46 -0.83 -5.09
N PHE A 296 9.04 -1.07 -3.84
CA PHE A 296 7.63 -1.30 -3.50
C PHE A 296 7.08 -0.09 -2.74
N LEU A 297 5.86 0.33 -3.08
CA LEU A 297 5.13 1.41 -2.41
C LEU A 297 3.96 0.81 -1.63
N ALA A 298 4.08 0.74 -0.31
CA ALA A 298 3.02 0.26 0.58
C ALA A 298 2.53 1.45 1.42
N ASN A 299 1.24 1.80 1.33
CA ASN A 299 0.63 2.84 2.17
C ASN A 299 1.42 4.16 2.27
N GLY A 300 2.05 4.60 1.17
CA GLY A 300 2.83 5.85 1.14
C GLY A 300 4.27 5.74 1.67
N PHE A 301 4.76 4.54 2.00
CA PHE A 301 6.15 4.30 2.37
C PHE A 301 6.93 3.62 1.22
N ILE A 302 8.13 4.13 0.94
CA ILE A 302 9.08 3.54 0.00
C ILE A 302 9.96 2.56 0.77
N VAL A 303 9.83 1.26 0.48
CA VAL A 303 10.74 0.24 1.00
C VAL A 303 11.73 -0.10 -0.10
N HIS A 304 12.93 0.49 -0.02
CA HIS A 304 14.02 0.20 -0.97
C HIS A 304 15.37 0.31 -0.28
N ASN A 305 15.85 -0.74 0.38
CA ASN A 305 17.06 -0.62 1.20
C ASN A 305 18.39 -0.69 0.41
N THR A 306 18.39 -1.02 -0.89
CA THR A 306 19.65 -1.26 -1.63
C THR A 306 19.65 -0.76 -3.07
N ALA A 307 20.76 -0.14 -3.48
CA ALA A 307 21.01 0.26 -4.86
C ALA A 307 20.97 -0.93 -5.84
N ALA A 308 20.25 -0.78 -6.95
CA ALA A 308 20.09 -1.81 -7.98
C ALA A 308 20.94 -1.48 -9.23
N VAL A 309 21.33 -2.49 -9.99
CA VAL A 309 22.04 -2.29 -11.28
C VAL A 309 21.13 -2.78 -12.39
N LEU A 310 20.71 -1.85 -13.25
CA LEU A 310 19.83 -2.12 -14.38
C LEU A 310 20.63 -2.14 -15.67
N ARG A 311 20.25 -3.03 -16.60
CA ARG A 311 20.84 -3.09 -17.94
C ARG A 311 19.97 -2.26 -18.89
N GLU A 312 20.54 -1.19 -19.42
CA GLU A 312 19.86 -0.29 -20.34
C GLU A 312 19.67 -0.95 -21.71
N LYS A 313 18.63 -0.56 -22.45
CA LYS A 313 18.33 -1.09 -23.80
C LYS A 313 19.45 -0.82 -24.83
N THR A 314 20.33 0.12 -24.53
CA THR A 314 21.55 0.50 -25.28
C THR A 314 22.77 -0.39 -24.95
N GLY A 315 22.66 -1.31 -23.99
CA GLY A 315 23.72 -2.24 -23.60
C GLY A 315 24.60 -1.80 -22.43
N GLY A 316 24.41 -0.57 -21.92
CA GLY A 316 25.10 -0.05 -20.73
C GLY A 316 24.49 -0.57 -19.42
N MET A 317 25.29 -0.62 -18.35
CA MET A 317 24.81 -0.89 -16.99
C MET A 317 24.63 0.46 -16.27
N VAL A 318 23.46 0.67 -15.67
CA VAL A 318 23.10 1.90 -14.94
C VAL A 318 22.85 1.55 -13.47
N LEU A 319 23.40 2.36 -12.57
CA LEU A 319 23.25 2.23 -11.13
C LEU A 319 22.02 3.03 -10.65
N GLU A 320 21.08 2.37 -9.98
CA GLU A 320 19.93 2.99 -9.34
C GLU A 320 20.20 3.20 -7.84
N ALA A 321 19.86 4.38 -7.33
CA ALA A 321 20.11 4.76 -5.94
C ALA A 321 19.16 4.06 -4.95
N GLY A 322 19.70 3.56 -3.83
CA GLY A 322 18.91 3.02 -2.71
C GLY A 322 18.11 4.09 -1.95
N ALA A 323 17.12 3.73 -1.13
CA ALA A 323 16.30 4.70 -0.39
C ALA A 323 17.13 5.62 0.51
N LEU A 324 18.18 5.11 1.15
CA LEU A 324 19.10 5.92 1.96
C LEU A 324 19.91 6.92 1.11
N VAL A 325 20.23 6.57 -0.13
CA VAL A 325 20.91 7.46 -1.09
C VAL A 325 19.93 8.50 -1.64
N LEU A 326 18.70 8.09 -1.95
CA LEU A 326 17.62 8.99 -2.39
C LEU A 326 17.24 9.99 -1.29
N ALA A 327 17.35 9.59 -0.02
CA ALA A 327 17.09 10.41 1.15
C ALA A 327 18.30 11.25 1.62
N ASP A 328 19.35 11.42 0.81
CA ASP A 328 20.51 12.25 1.18
C ASP A 328 20.05 13.66 1.62
N LYS A 329 20.50 14.11 2.80
CA LYS A 329 20.08 15.34 3.51
C LYS A 329 18.60 15.40 3.92
N GLY A 330 17.87 14.32 3.79
CA GLY A 330 16.48 14.15 4.20
C GLY A 330 16.33 13.21 5.40
N THR A 331 15.16 12.59 5.49
CA THR A 331 14.82 11.61 6.52
C THR A 331 14.43 10.30 5.86
N ALA A 332 14.98 9.19 6.33
CA ALA A 332 14.60 7.84 5.93
C ALA A 332 13.84 7.16 7.09
N CYS A 333 12.58 6.82 6.85
CA CYS A 333 11.75 6.10 7.81
C CYS A 333 11.77 4.60 7.47
N ILE A 334 12.14 3.77 8.43
CA ILE A 334 12.26 2.31 8.26
C ILE A 334 11.34 1.63 9.26
N ASP A 335 10.36 0.90 8.77
CA ASP A 335 9.53 0.03 9.61
C ASP A 335 10.10 -1.39 9.64
N GLU A 336 9.79 -2.14 10.69
CA GLU A 336 10.21 -3.53 10.90
C GLU A 336 11.73 -3.74 10.71
N LEU A 337 12.56 -2.88 11.33
CA LEU A 337 14.01 -2.93 11.23
C LEU A 337 14.57 -4.33 11.61
N ASP A 338 13.88 -5.06 12.50
CA ASP A 338 14.24 -6.41 12.93
C ASP A 338 14.13 -7.46 11.80
N LYS A 339 13.25 -7.25 10.81
CA LYS A 339 12.99 -8.17 9.68
C LYS A 339 13.94 -7.99 8.49
N MET A 340 14.92 -7.10 8.61
CA MET A 340 15.84 -6.79 7.54
C MET A 340 16.75 -7.97 7.15
N ARG A 341 16.95 -8.16 5.84
CA ARG A 341 17.86 -9.18 5.29
C ARG A 341 19.31 -8.89 5.70
N PRO A 342 20.17 -9.93 5.84
CA PRO A 342 21.57 -9.75 6.23
C PRO A 342 22.35 -8.79 5.31
N ASP A 343 22.14 -8.84 4.00
CA ASP A 343 22.83 -7.98 3.04
C ASP A 343 22.47 -6.49 3.21
N ASP A 344 21.18 -6.21 3.48
CA ASP A 344 20.69 -4.85 3.73
C ASP A 344 21.24 -4.30 5.06
N ARG A 345 21.44 -5.17 6.07
CA ARG A 345 22.05 -4.78 7.35
C ARG A 345 23.49 -4.26 7.16
N VAL A 346 24.26 -4.83 6.23
CA VAL A 346 25.62 -4.37 5.91
C VAL A 346 25.58 -2.95 5.32
N ALA A 347 24.65 -2.68 4.40
CA ALA A 347 24.48 -1.35 3.82
C ALA A 347 24.07 -0.30 4.86
N ILE A 348 23.20 -0.66 5.81
CA ILE A 348 22.81 0.22 6.92
C ILE A 348 23.98 0.49 7.87
N HIS A 349 24.82 -0.52 8.13
CA HIS A 349 26.02 -0.33 8.95
C HIS A 349 26.96 0.71 8.37
N GLU A 350 27.19 0.66 7.05
CA GLU A 350 28.01 1.65 6.35
C GLU A 350 27.33 3.02 6.37
N ALA A 351 26.05 3.09 6.00
CA ALA A 351 25.32 4.34 5.92
C ALA A 351 25.22 5.08 7.26
N LEU A 352 24.93 4.38 8.36
CA LEU A 352 24.83 4.97 9.70
C LEU A 352 26.17 5.36 10.32
N GLU A 353 27.28 4.82 9.80
CA GLU A 353 28.63 5.09 10.32
C GLU A 353 29.37 6.13 9.49
N GLN A 354 29.42 5.92 8.17
CA GLN A 354 30.22 6.70 7.24
C GLN A 354 29.36 7.71 6.45
N GLN A 355 28.03 7.63 6.55
CA GLN A 355 27.09 8.42 5.75
C GLN A 355 27.27 8.21 4.23
N THR A 356 27.76 7.03 3.87
CA THR A 356 27.97 6.59 2.49
C THR A 356 27.53 5.14 2.31
N VAL A 357 27.25 4.76 1.07
CA VAL A 357 26.97 3.39 0.67
C VAL A 357 27.85 3.02 -0.51
N SER A 358 28.71 2.03 -0.31
CA SER A 358 29.57 1.47 -1.34
C SER A 358 28.81 0.40 -2.14
N VAL A 359 28.83 0.52 -3.46
CA VAL A 359 28.17 -0.41 -4.36
C VAL A 359 29.18 -0.95 -5.36
N ALA A 360 29.42 -2.26 -5.30
CA ALA A 360 30.25 -3.00 -6.24
C ALA A 360 29.40 -4.10 -6.91
N LYS A 361 28.67 -3.74 -7.98
CA LYS A 361 27.79 -4.67 -8.70
C LYS A 361 27.88 -4.43 -10.20
N GLY A 362 27.85 -5.52 -10.99
CA GLY A 362 27.78 -5.43 -12.46
C GLY A 362 28.97 -4.71 -13.12
N GLY A 363 30.16 -4.73 -12.50
CA GLY A 363 31.36 -4.03 -12.98
C GLY A 363 31.44 -2.55 -12.63
N ILE A 364 30.42 -2.00 -11.94
CA ILE A 364 30.41 -0.63 -11.43
C ILE A 364 30.83 -0.66 -9.96
N VAL A 365 31.90 0.06 -9.65
CA VAL A 365 32.35 0.33 -8.28
C VAL A 365 32.15 1.82 -8.04
N ALA A 366 31.20 2.16 -7.17
CA ALA A 366 30.88 3.54 -6.84
C ALA A 366 30.55 3.69 -5.35
N THR A 367 30.89 4.84 -4.78
CA THR A 367 30.50 5.22 -3.41
C THR A 367 29.47 6.32 -3.51
N LEU A 368 28.28 6.09 -2.96
CA LEU A 368 27.15 7.02 -3.00
C LEU A 368 27.00 7.70 -1.63
N ASN A 369 26.64 8.98 -1.61
CA ASN A 369 26.33 9.69 -0.37
C ASN A 369 24.96 9.29 0.16
N ALA A 370 24.86 9.10 1.47
CA ALA A 370 23.64 8.72 2.17
C ALA A 370 23.53 9.46 3.51
N ARG A 371 23.67 10.79 3.50
CA ARG A 371 23.62 11.65 4.70
C ARG A 371 22.16 11.88 5.13
N ALA A 372 21.42 10.80 5.33
CA ALA A 372 20.03 10.80 5.74
C ALA A 372 19.93 10.65 7.26
N SER A 373 18.97 11.34 7.88
CA SER A 373 18.55 11.03 9.26
C SER A 373 17.65 9.79 9.24
N VAL A 374 17.95 8.77 10.04
CA VAL A 374 17.17 7.54 10.08
C VAL A 374 16.21 7.55 11.26
N LEU A 375 14.93 7.33 10.99
CA LEU A 375 13.90 7.01 11.97
C LEU A 375 13.50 5.55 11.76
N ALA A 376 13.62 4.71 12.79
CA ALA A 376 13.33 3.29 12.66
C ALA A 376 12.39 2.78 13.74
N ALA A 377 11.50 1.86 13.36
CA ALA A 377 10.69 1.06 14.26
C ALA A 377 11.15 -0.40 14.21
N ALA A 378 11.19 -1.07 15.36
CA ALA A 378 11.58 -2.46 15.47
C ALA A 378 10.66 -3.18 16.45
N ASN A 379 10.27 -4.40 16.10
CA ASN A 379 9.43 -5.21 16.97
C ASN A 379 10.27 -6.11 17.89
N PRO A 380 9.80 -6.41 19.12
CA PRO A 380 10.44 -7.40 19.98
C PRO A 380 10.45 -8.78 19.31
N ALA A 381 11.49 -9.58 19.58
CA ALA A 381 11.70 -10.88 18.95
C ALA A 381 10.54 -11.87 19.16
N LEU A 382 9.87 -11.80 20.32
CA LEU A 382 8.73 -12.65 20.70
C LEU A 382 7.37 -11.94 20.56
N GLY A 383 7.33 -10.78 19.87
CA GLY A 383 6.10 -9.99 19.70
C GLY A 383 5.63 -9.23 20.94
N ARG A 384 6.23 -9.48 22.12
CA ARG A 384 6.06 -8.71 23.35
C ARG A 384 7.41 -8.43 23.98
N TYR A 385 7.52 -7.29 24.66
CA TYR A 385 8.72 -6.94 25.42
C TYR A 385 8.73 -7.73 26.73
N GLU A 386 9.78 -8.52 26.97
CA GLU A 386 9.99 -9.26 28.22
C GLU A 386 10.87 -8.43 29.17
N PRO A 387 10.34 -7.92 30.30
CA PRO A 387 11.12 -7.08 31.23
C PRO A 387 12.30 -7.79 31.89
N HIS A 388 12.30 -9.12 31.86
CA HIS A 388 13.32 -9.97 32.48
C HIS A 388 14.54 -10.21 31.59
N ARG A 389 14.44 -9.85 30.30
CA ARG A 389 15.53 -9.97 29.34
C ARG A 389 16.17 -8.63 29.07
N ASN A 390 17.44 -8.65 28.71
CA ASN A 390 18.14 -7.44 28.28
C ASN A 390 17.56 -6.92 26.95
N ILE A 391 17.73 -5.63 26.68
CA ILE A 391 17.23 -5.01 25.44
C ILE A 391 17.82 -5.69 24.19
N ASN A 392 19.07 -6.12 24.25
CA ASN A 392 19.79 -6.80 23.16
C ASN A 392 19.21 -8.20 22.87
N GLU A 393 18.55 -8.82 23.85
CA GLU A 393 17.89 -10.12 23.68
C GLU A 393 16.43 -9.95 23.27
N ASN A 394 15.80 -8.85 23.72
CA ASN A 394 14.44 -8.48 23.32
C ASN A 394 14.38 -8.04 21.85
N ILE A 395 15.42 -7.40 21.32
CA ILE A 395 15.48 -6.89 19.94
C ILE A 395 16.44 -7.76 19.13
N ASN A 396 15.99 -8.30 17.99
CA ASN A 396 16.82 -9.14 17.11
C ASN A 396 17.77 -8.31 16.22
N LEU A 397 18.53 -7.40 16.84
CA LEU A 397 19.49 -6.51 16.17
C LEU A 397 20.86 -6.57 16.87
N PRO A 398 21.96 -6.59 16.10
CA PRO A 398 23.30 -6.50 16.67
C PRO A 398 23.50 -5.20 17.47
N VAL A 399 24.26 -5.28 18.58
CA VAL A 399 24.65 -4.13 19.42
C VAL A 399 25.39 -3.06 18.60
N THR A 400 26.07 -3.47 17.52
CA THR A 400 26.72 -2.57 16.58
C THR A 400 25.72 -1.65 15.87
N ILE A 401 24.50 -2.09 15.53
CA ILE A 401 23.47 -1.21 14.97
C ILE A 401 22.87 -0.33 16.06
N LEU A 402 22.53 -0.92 17.21
CA LEU A 402 21.89 -0.20 18.31
C LEU A 402 22.74 0.97 18.82
N SER A 403 24.05 0.75 18.97
CA SER A 403 25.00 1.81 19.38
C SER A 403 25.17 2.95 18.37
N ARG A 404 24.69 2.79 17.12
CA ARG A 404 24.73 3.83 16.08
C ARG A 404 23.54 4.78 16.14
N PHE A 405 22.47 4.40 16.84
CA PHE A 405 21.34 5.28 17.11
C PHE A 405 21.66 6.19 18.30
N ASP A 406 21.38 7.48 18.15
CA ASP A 406 21.59 8.46 19.22
C ASP A 406 20.51 8.37 20.30
N LEU A 407 19.29 8.01 19.92
CA LEU A 407 18.15 7.88 20.82
C LEU A 407 17.40 6.59 20.51
N ILE A 408 17.14 5.80 21.55
CA ILE A 408 16.32 4.58 21.49
C ILE A 408 15.22 4.75 22.52
N PHE A 409 13.97 4.67 22.07
CA PHE A 409 12.79 4.75 22.94
C PHE A 409 12.10 3.39 22.98
N LEU A 410 11.78 2.90 24.17
CA LEU A 410 10.99 1.69 24.32
C LEU A 410 9.52 2.07 24.54
N VAL A 411 8.72 1.89 23.50
CA VAL A 411 7.27 2.06 23.60
C VAL A 411 6.67 0.74 24.10
N LYS A 412 6.23 0.72 25.36
CA LYS A 412 5.59 -0.45 25.98
C LYS A 412 4.08 -0.26 25.96
N ASP A 413 3.37 -1.30 25.53
CA ASP A 413 1.91 -1.38 25.63
C ASP A 413 1.53 -1.88 27.03
N LEU A 414 1.35 -0.96 27.96
CA LEU A 414 0.88 -1.24 29.31
C LEU A 414 -0.58 -0.77 29.44
N PRO A 415 -1.52 -1.65 29.82
CA PRO A 415 -2.92 -1.27 29.95
C PRO A 415 -3.08 -0.27 31.10
N GLU A 416 -3.42 0.96 30.75
CA GLU A 416 -3.65 2.06 31.69
C GLU A 416 -5.09 2.55 31.54
N PRO A 417 -6.00 2.23 32.48
CA PRO A 417 -7.43 2.42 32.27
C PRO A 417 -7.82 3.87 31.97
N GLU A 418 -7.14 4.86 32.55
CA GLU A 418 -7.39 6.27 32.26
C GLU A 418 -6.96 6.68 30.84
N ASN A 419 -5.76 6.28 30.42
CA ASN A 419 -5.22 6.59 29.10
C ASN A 419 -5.96 5.82 27.99
N ASP A 420 -6.30 4.56 28.24
CA ASP A 420 -7.09 3.73 27.32
C ASP A 420 -8.50 4.27 27.15
N THR A 421 -9.12 4.77 28.23
CA THR A 421 -10.42 5.44 28.16
C THR A 421 -10.34 6.70 27.31
N ARG A 422 -9.36 7.58 27.58
CA ARG A 422 -9.16 8.81 26.78
C ARG A 422 -8.87 8.52 25.31
N MET A 423 -8.03 7.52 25.03
CA MET A 423 -7.70 7.11 23.67
C MET A 423 -8.93 6.56 22.94
N SER A 424 -9.69 5.67 23.58
CA SER A 424 -10.90 5.09 22.99
C SER A 424 -11.99 6.13 22.75
N GLU A 425 -12.21 7.06 23.69
CA GLU A 425 -13.11 8.20 23.51
C GLU A 425 -12.69 9.06 22.30
N HIS A 426 -11.40 9.36 22.18
CA HIS A 426 -10.87 10.14 21.06
C HIS A 426 -11.06 9.41 19.72
N ILE A 427 -10.70 8.13 19.63
CA ILE A 427 -10.87 7.31 18.41
C ILE A 427 -12.36 7.25 18.01
N LEU A 428 -13.26 6.99 18.96
CA LEU A 428 -14.69 6.95 18.72
C LEU A 428 -15.24 8.32 18.31
N SER A 429 -14.70 9.42 18.85
CA SER A 429 -15.09 10.77 18.46
C SER A 429 -14.70 11.10 17.01
N LEU A 430 -13.50 10.71 16.58
CA LEU A 430 -13.02 10.87 15.20
C LEU A 430 -13.91 10.10 14.21
N HIS A 431 -14.26 8.85 14.54
CA HIS A 431 -15.17 8.05 13.72
C HIS A 431 -16.61 8.60 13.69
N LYS A 432 -17.05 9.32 14.73
CA LYS A 432 -18.36 10.01 14.74
C LYS A 432 -18.39 11.26 13.87
N THR A 433 -17.29 12.00 13.75
CA THR A 433 -17.29 13.35 13.15
C THR A 433 -16.63 13.45 11.77
N SER A 434 -15.95 12.41 11.25
CA SER A 434 -15.25 12.42 9.94
C SER A 434 -14.23 13.56 9.72
N HIS A 435 -14.04 14.41 10.73
CA HIS A 435 -13.14 15.54 10.78
C HIS A 435 -12.40 15.48 12.12
N THR A 436 -11.10 15.78 12.10
CA THR A 436 -10.33 15.98 13.33
C THR A 436 -10.93 17.16 14.11
N PRO A 437 -11.36 16.97 15.38
CA PRO A 437 -12.05 18.01 16.15
C PRO A 437 -11.15 19.18 16.58
N GLU A 438 -9.82 19.06 16.47
CA GLU A 438 -8.88 20.15 16.75
C GLU A 438 -8.33 20.74 15.45
N GLU A 439 -8.60 22.03 15.21
CA GLU A 439 -7.85 22.81 14.23
C GLU A 439 -6.40 22.91 14.70
N ALA A 440 -5.46 22.46 13.87
CA ALA A 440 -4.05 22.58 14.19
C ALA A 440 -3.71 24.06 14.46
N PRO A 441 -2.99 24.40 15.55
CA PRO A 441 -2.72 25.78 15.94
C PRO A 441 -1.92 26.57 14.89
N PHE A 442 -1.26 25.87 13.96
CA PHE A 442 -0.51 26.46 12.86
C PHE A 442 -0.88 25.83 11.52
N PRO A 443 -1.06 26.64 10.46
CA PRO A 443 -1.24 26.12 9.11
C PRO A 443 0.01 25.35 8.62
N PRO A 444 -0.16 24.27 7.84
CA PRO A 444 0.97 23.49 7.31
C PRO A 444 2.01 24.31 6.53
N ASP A 445 1.57 25.34 5.79
CA ASP A 445 2.45 26.22 5.02
C ASP A 445 3.35 27.09 5.90
N PHE A 446 2.83 27.55 7.04
CA PHE A 446 3.63 28.28 8.02
C PHE A 446 4.72 27.37 8.59
N LEU A 447 4.35 26.16 9.01
CA LEU A 447 5.30 25.20 9.58
C LEU A 447 6.40 24.82 8.58
N ARG A 448 6.05 24.61 7.29
CA ARG A 448 7.02 24.32 6.24
C ARG A 448 8.03 25.47 6.05
N LYS A 449 7.55 26.72 6.03
CA LYS A 449 8.40 27.92 5.95
C LYS A 449 9.29 28.07 7.19
N TYR A 450 8.72 27.85 8.38
CA TYR A 450 9.43 27.92 9.65
C TYR A 450 10.59 26.91 9.71
N ILE A 451 10.33 25.63 9.38
CA ILE A 451 11.36 24.58 9.35
C ILE A 451 12.45 24.91 8.32
N SER A 452 12.07 25.41 7.14
CA SER A 452 13.03 25.79 6.10
C SER A 452 13.94 26.94 6.53
N TYR A 453 13.40 27.93 7.25
CA TYR A 453 14.17 29.04 7.81
C TYR A 453 15.08 28.57 8.96
N ALA A 454 14.53 27.81 9.91
CA ALA A 454 15.28 27.27 11.05
C ALA A 454 16.49 26.43 10.60
N LYS A 455 16.34 25.60 9.55
CA LYS A 455 17.43 24.80 8.98
C LYS A 455 18.67 25.59 8.52
N ARG A 456 18.56 26.91 8.32
CA ARG A 456 19.68 27.78 7.92
C ARG A 456 20.56 28.20 9.10
N ILE A 457 20.05 28.09 10.32
CA ILE A 457 20.74 28.55 11.54
C ILE A 457 21.67 27.45 12.05
N VAL A 458 22.93 27.81 12.29
CA VAL A 458 23.97 26.93 12.83
C VAL A 458 24.39 27.46 14.19
N PRO A 459 23.75 27.00 15.29
CA PRO A 459 24.01 27.54 16.61
C PRO A 459 25.37 27.10 17.16
N VAL A 460 26.02 27.98 17.91
CA VAL A 460 27.33 27.71 18.55
C VAL A 460 27.15 27.41 20.05
N LEU A 461 27.92 26.47 20.58
CA LEU A 461 27.87 26.11 22.00
C LEU A 461 28.41 27.22 22.90
N THR A 462 27.61 27.64 23.88
CA THR A 462 28.08 28.55 24.94
C THR A 462 28.95 27.81 25.96
N PRO A 463 29.89 28.49 26.65
CA PRO A 463 30.73 27.86 27.67
C PRO A 463 29.93 27.19 28.80
N GLY A 464 28.78 27.76 29.15
CA GLY A 464 27.87 27.16 30.14
C GLY A 464 27.24 25.86 29.65
N ALA A 465 26.80 25.80 28.39
CA ALA A 465 26.24 24.59 27.79
C ALA A 465 27.29 23.47 27.67
N VAL A 466 28.52 23.81 27.28
CA VAL A 466 29.64 22.85 27.20
C VAL A 466 29.87 22.17 28.55
N LYS A 467 29.92 22.95 29.64
CA LYS A 467 30.13 22.41 30.99
C LYS A 467 29.01 21.45 31.40
N GLU A 468 27.75 21.82 31.16
CA GLU A 468 26.59 20.98 31.49
C GLU A 468 26.62 19.63 30.75
N LEU A 469 26.92 19.65 29.44
CA LEU A 469 27.01 18.43 28.62
C LEU A 469 28.19 17.55 29.06
N GLN A 470 29.34 18.15 29.37
CA GLN A 470 30.53 17.45 29.86
C GLN A 470 30.26 16.77 31.21
N ASP A 471 29.68 17.51 32.16
CA ASP A 471 29.36 17.00 33.50
C ASP A 471 28.39 15.82 33.41
N PHE A 472 27.39 15.88 32.53
CA PHE A 472 26.46 14.77 32.31
C PHE A 472 27.14 13.55 31.66
N TYR A 473 27.97 13.75 30.63
CA TYR A 473 28.69 12.66 29.98
C TYR A 473 29.62 11.92 30.94
N LEU A 474 30.37 12.65 31.78
CA LEU A 474 31.24 12.05 32.78
C LEU A 474 30.45 11.27 33.84
N LYS A 475 29.31 11.79 34.30
CA LYS A 475 28.41 11.08 35.21
C LYS A 475 27.93 9.77 34.59
N MET A 476 27.41 9.81 33.37
CA MET A 476 26.95 8.63 32.64
C MET A 476 28.04 7.55 32.55
N ARG A 477 29.26 7.94 32.16
CA ARG A 477 30.40 7.01 31.99
C ARG A 477 30.86 6.38 33.30
N ASN A 478 30.70 7.07 34.43
CA ASN A 478 31.05 6.52 35.75
C ASN A 478 29.97 5.57 36.31
N THR A 479 28.70 5.79 35.96
CA THR A 479 27.57 4.97 36.44
C THR A 479 27.48 3.62 35.74
N THR A 480 27.99 3.50 34.51
CA THR A 480 27.95 2.24 33.75
C THR A 480 29.11 1.33 34.13
N GLY A 481 28.82 0.33 34.97
CA GLY A 481 29.72 -0.81 35.21
C GLY A 481 29.88 -1.71 33.96
N LYS A 482 30.84 -2.64 33.99
CA LYS A 482 31.21 -3.53 32.88
C LYS A 482 30.06 -4.36 32.27
N GLU A 483 28.89 -4.42 32.89
CA GLU A 483 27.74 -5.24 32.49
C GLU A 483 26.56 -4.45 31.89
N ALA A 484 26.72 -3.15 31.60
CA ALA A 484 25.65 -2.37 30.98
C ALA A 484 25.31 -2.87 29.56
N ALA A 485 24.02 -3.05 29.27
CA ALA A 485 23.53 -3.57 27.99
C ALA A 485 23.92 -2.69 26.78
N VAL A 486 24.18 -1.40 26.99
CA VAL A 486 24.68 -0.46 25.98
C VAL A 486 25.93 0.24 26.52
N ALA A 487 27.07 0.06 25.84
CA ALA A 487 28.31 0.75 26.20
C ALA A 487 28.20 2.25 25.90
N ILE A 488 28.55 3.09 26.88
CA ILE A 488 28.55 4.55 26.70
C ILE A 488 29.82 4.95 25.96
N THR A 489 29.64 5.38 24.70
CA THR A 489 30.74 5.78 23.80
C THR A 489 30.80 7.30 23.65
N PRO A 490 31.92 7.87 23.16
CA PRO A 490 32.01 9.29 22.80
C PRO A 490 30.93 9.75 21.81
N ARG A 491 30.39 8.86 20.98
CA ARG A 491 29.26 9.13 20.06
C ARG A 491 28.03 9.68 20.79
N GLN A 492 27.79 9.27 22.03
CA GLN A 492 26.67 9.76 22.83
C GLN A 492 26.84 11.25 23.20
N LEU A 493 28.08 11.73 23.36
CA LEU A 493 28.36 13.14 23.56
C LEU A 493 28.08 13.94 22.27
N GLU A 494 28.46 13.41 21.10
CA GLU A 494 28.12 14.01 19.81
C GLU A 494 26.60 14.04 19.57
N GLY A 495 25.88 13.00 19.99
CA GLY A 495 24.42 12.96 19.98
C GLY A 495 23.80 14.05 20.86
N LEU A 496 24.31 14.23 22.09
CA LEU A 496 23.88 15.30 23.00
C LEU A 496 24.09 16.70 22.41
N VAL A 497 25.23 16.94 21.79
CA VAL A 497 25.51 18.21 21.09
C VAL A 497 24.51 18.42 19.96
N ARG A 498 24.30 17.41 19.10
CA ARG A 498 23.34 17.49 17.98
C ARG A 498 21.90 17.77 18.44
N ILE A 499 21.45 17.15 19.52
CA ILE A 499 20.11 17.40 20.09
C ILE A 499 20.01 18.82 20.65
N SER A 500 21.06 19.30 21.32
CA SER A 500 21.10 20.65 21.89
C SER A 500 21.08 21.72 20.79
N GLU A 501 21.88 21.54 19.74
CA GLU A 501 21.87 22.40 18.55
C GLU A 501 20.51 22.36 17.83
N ALA A 502 19.90 21.17 17.69
CA ALA A 502 18.60 21.03 17.07
C ALA A 502 17.50 21.78 17.85
N ARG A 503 17.55 21.76 19.19
CA ARG A 503 16.63 22.55 20.03
C ARG A 503 16.88 24.04 19.85
N ALA A 504 18.12 24.51 19.98
CA ALA A 504 18.44 25.93 19.78
C ALA A 504 18.00 26.43 18.40
N ARG A 505 18.22 25.62 17.36
CA ARG A 505 17.76 25.86 15.99
C ARG A 505 16.23 25.94 15.87
N ALA A 506 15.50 25.07 16.56
CA ALA A 506 14.04 25.10 16.59
C ALA A 506 13.48 26.38 17.24
N PHE A 507 14.22 27.00 18.16
CA PHE A 507 13.92 28.30 18.76
C PHE A 507 14.52 29.50 18.00
N LEU A 508 15.13 29.27 16.82
CA LEU A 508 15.80 30.29 16.00
C LEU A 508 16.93 31.01 16.74
N ARG A 509 17.65 30.32 17.63
CA ARG A 509 18.79 30.87 18.37
C ARG A 509 20.09 30.58 17.64
N ASP A 510 21.00 31.56 17.63
CA ASP A 510 22.36 31.44 17.09
C ASP A 510 23.36 30.84 18.10
N GLU A 511 22.94 30.67 19.36
CA GLU A 511 23.76 30.09 20.42
C GLU A 511 22.97 29.03 21.20
N VAL A 512 23.65 27.94 21.57
CA VAL A 512 23.09 26.88 22.42
C VAL A 512 23.21 27.31 23.87
N THR A 513 22.07 27.52 24.51
CA THR A 513 21.99 27.97 25.91
C THR A 513 22.12 26.79 26.89
N VAL A 514 22.37 27.08 28.16
CA VAL A 514 22.36 26.07 29.24
C VAL A 514 21.00 25.37 29.33
N GLU A 515 19.91 26.09 29.05
CA GLU A 515 18.56 25.51 29.03
C GLU A 515 18.43 24.45 27.94
N ASP A 516 19.00 24.70 26.75
CA ASP A 516 19.00 23.77 25.62
C ASP A 516 19.75 22.48 25.96
N ALA A 517 20.95 22.61 26.54
CA ALA A 517 21.73 21.50 27.05
C ALA A 517 20.97 20.67 28.09
N LYS A 518 20.32 21.32 29.08
CA LYS A 518 19.54 20.63 30.11
C LYS A 518 18.36 19.83 29.55
N SER A 519 17.68 20.34 28.52
CA SER A 519 16.59 19.59 27.89
C SER A 519 17.11 18.43 27.03
N ALA A 520 18.23 18.60 26.33
CA ALA A 520 18.87 17.51 25.62
C ALA A 520 19.28 16.38 26.59
N VAL A 521 19.87 16.75 27.73
CA VAL A 521 20.19 15.83 28.84
C VAL A 521 18.94 15.12 29.35
N LYS A 522 17.81 15.83 29.49
CA LYS A 522 16.54 15.25 29.93
C LYS A 522 16.01 14.20 28.95
N ILE A 523 16.04 14.49 27.65
CA ILE A 523 15.62 13.56 26.59
C ILE A 523 16.52 12.32 26.59
N MET A 524 17.84 12.51 26.62
CA MET A 524 18.81 11.42 26.65
C MET A 524 18.65 10.56 27.90
N SER A 525 18.45 11.19 29.07
CA SER A 525 18.21 10.46 30.32
C SER A 525 16.94 9.62 30.28
N TYR A 526 15.88 10.10 29.62
CA TYR A 526 14.64 9.34 29.44
C TYR A 526 14.87 8.13 28.52
N ALA A 527 15.53 8.33 27.38
CA ALA A 527 15.91 7.24 26.48
C ALA A 527 16.77 6.18 27.19
N LEU A 528 17.76 6.60 27.98
CA LEU A 528 18.63 5.69 28.74
C LEU A 528 17.90 4.97 29.89
N TYR A 529 16.97 5.64 30.57
CA TYR A 529 16.16 5.05 31.62
C TYR A 529 15.32 3.89 31.10
N ASP A 530 14.66 4.07 29.94
CA ASP A 530 13.88 3.02 29.29
C ASP A 530 14.74 1.79 28.98
N VAL A 531 16.00 2.01 28.57
CA VAL A 531 16.98 0.97 28.25
C VAL A 531 17.59 0.32 29.51
N GLY A 532 17.22 0.75 30.71
CA GLY A 532 17.62 0.15 31.99
C GLY A 532 18.83 0.81 32.66
N VAL A 533 19.22 2.03 32.25
CA VAL A 533 20.32 2.79 32.85
C VAL A 533 19.76 3.90 33.74
N ASP A 534 19.73 3.68 35.06
CA ASP A 534 19.34 4.73 36.02
C ASP A 534 20.54 5.62 36.39
N VAL A 535 20.59 6.80 35.75
CA VAL A 535 21.63 7.82 35.96
C VAL A 535 21.42 8.62 37.27
N LYS A 536 20.24 8.52 37.92
CA LYS A 536 19.87 9.38 39.05
C LYS A 536 20.21 8.80 40.42
N THR A 537 20.14 7.49 40.60
CA THR A 537 20.14 6.89 41.95
C THR A 537 21.48 6.27 42.36
N GLY A 538 22.37 5.94 41.42
CA GLY A 538 23.70 5.38 41.73
C GLY A 538 23.70 4.10 42.56
N LYS A 539 22.52 3.54 42.85
CA LYS A 539 22.26 2.28 43.56
C LYS A 539 20.97 1.71 43.01
N ILE A 540 21.06 0.43 42.66
CA ILE A 540 19.97 -0.42 42.18
C ILE A 540 18.82 -0.37 43.20
N ASP A 541 17.65 0.06 42.76
CA ASP A 541 16.35 -0.45 43.22
C ASP A 541 15.23 0.07 42.30
N ILE A 542 15.15 -0.47 41.09
CA ILE A 542 14.12 -0.15 40.08
C ILE A 542 12.97 -1.17 40.11
N ASP A 543 13.14 -2.32 40.76
CA ASP A 543 12.18 -3.43 40.67
C ASP A 543 11.01 -3.35 41.67
N THR A 544 11.08 -2.50 42.71
CA THR A 544 10.03 -2.37 43.74
C THR A 544 8.78 -1.66 43.24
N ILE A 545 8.92 -0.74 42.27
CA ILE A 545 7.80 0.10 41.80
C ILE A 545 7.03 -0.57 40.66
N MET A 546 7.66 -1.44 39.87
CA MET A 546 7.04 -1.98 38.64
C MET A 546 6.66 -3.46 38.67
N THR A 547 7.19 -4.28 39.60
CA THR A 547 6.80 -5.70 39.67
C THR A 547 6.41 -6.20 41.06
N GLY A 548 6.52 -5.35 42.09
CA GLY A 548 6.18 -5.70 43.47
C GLY A 548 7.06 -6.81 44.08
N LYS A 549 8.20 -7.16 43.48
CA LYS A 549 9.07 -8.25 43.97
C LYS A 549 10.56 -7.87 43.94
N PRO A 550 11.36 -8.27 44.95
CA PRO A 550 12.80 -8.04 45.00
C PRO A 550 13.59 -8.79 43.90
N ALA A 551 14.71 -8.22 43.42
CA ALA A 551 15.61 -8.82 42.44
C ALA A 551 16.11 -10.22 42.84
N THR A 552 16.40 -10.42 44.13
CA THR A 552 16.77 -11.74 44.70
C THR A 552 15.69 -12.81 44.50
N VAL A 553 14.41 -12.42 44.51
CA VAL A 553 13.29 -13.34 44.26
C VAL A 553 13.18 -13.65 42.77
N ARG A 554 13.38 -12.67 41.89
CA ARG A 554 13.37 -12.85 40.43
C ARG A 554 14.50 -13.74 39.94
N ASP A 555 15.73 -13.51 40.38
CA ASP A 555 16.88 -14.37 40.06
C ASP A 555 16.67 -15.81 40.56
N SER A 556 16.01 -15.97 41.70
CA SER A 556 15.65 -17.29 42.22
C SER A 556 14.58 -17.98 41.37
N LEU A 557 13.57 -17.25 40.89
CA LEU A 557 12.55 -17.79 39.97
C LEU A 557 13.13 -18.13 38.59
N GLY A 558 14.07 -17.33 38.07
CA GLY A 558 14.77 -17.59 36.82
C GLY A 558 15.63 -18.86 36.89
N ARG A 559 16.33 -19.08 38.00
CA ARG A 559 17.11 -20.31 38.26
C ARG A 559 16.22 -21.55 38.34
N VAL A 560 15.06 -21.45 38.99
CA VAL A 560 14.06 -22.52 39.03
C VAL A 560 13.62 -22.89 37.61
N MET A 561 13.31 -21.90 36.76
CA MET A 561 12.90 -22.14 35.37
C MET A 561 13.99 -22.79 34.51
N ALA A 562 15.27 -22.44 34.74
CA ALA A 562 16.39 -23.07 34.06
C ALA A 562 16.53 -24.56 34.42
N ILE A 563 16.40 -24.90 35.70
CA ILE A 563 16.45 -26.29 36.19
C ILE A 563 15.25 -27.09 35.67
N VAL A 564 14.05 -26.49 35.66
CA VAL A 564 12.87 -27.14 35.06
C VAL A 564 13.09 -27.41 33.57
N ALA A 565 13.69 -26.47 32.83
CA ALA A 565 13.98 -26.65 31.41
C ALA A 565 14.99 -27.77 31.14
N GLU A 566 15.97 -27.94 32.01
CA GLU A 566 16.97 -29.04 31.96
C GLU A 566 16.29 -30.39 32.24
N LEU A 567 15.55 -30.52 33.35
CA LEU A 567 14.89 -31.76 33.76
C LEU A 567 13.77 -32.18 32.79
N GLU A 568 13.06 -31.22 32.20
CA GLU A 568 12.04 -31.49 31.18
C GLU A 568 12.67 -32.06 29.91
N ARG A 569 13.92 -31.68 29.59
CA ARG A 569 14.61 -32.13 28.38
C ARG A 569 14.96 -33.62 28.41
N GLU A 570 15.13 -34.19 29.61
CA GLU A 570 15.46 -35.60 29.82
C GLU A 570 14.24 -36.50 29.94
N THR A 571 13.15 -36.00 30.55
CA THR A 571 12.01 -36.84 30.98
C THR A 571 10.65 -36.40 30.44
N GLY A 572 10.57 -35.25 29.76
CA GLY A 572 9.36 -34.66 29.18
C GLY A 572 8.35 -34.07 30.18
N THR A 573 8.40 -34.49 31.45
CA THR A 573 7.63 -33.95 32.59
C THR A 573 8.49 -34.03 33.84
N VAL A 574 8.55 -32.96 34.62
CA VAL A 574 9.40 -32.88 35.82
C VAL A 574 8.62 -33.34 37.04
N ASP A 575 9.16 -34.28 37.83
CA ASP A 575 8.56 -34.65 39.11
C ASP A 575 8.82 -33.56 40.15
N GLU A 576 7.78 -33.14 40.86
CA GLU A 576 7.85 -32.05 41.84
C GLU A 576 8.86 -32.37 42.96
N LYS A 577 8.98 -33.64 43.38
CA LYS A 577 9.93 -34.02 44.43
C LYS A 577 11.38 -33.93 43.94
N ILE A 578 11.61 -34.27 42.68
CA ILE A 578 12.95 -34.19 42.06
C ILE A 578 13.35 -32.73 41.86
N LEU A 579 12.40 -31.88 41.45
CA LEU A 579 12.63 -30.44 41.32
C LEU A 579 12.98 -29.80 42.67
N LEU A 580 12.24 -30.12 43.73
CA LEU A 580 12.51 -29.61 45.07
C LEU A 580 13.88 -30.07 45.58
N ALA A 581 14.23 -31.36 45.40
CA ALA A 581 15.53 -31.87 45.77
C ALA A 581 16.68 -31.19 44.99
N ALA A 582 16.52 -31.00 43.68
CA ALA A 582 17.50 -30.31 42.84
C ALA A 582 17.69 -28.84 43.24
N LEU A 583 16.62 -28.15 43.66
CA LEU A 583 16.69 -26.77 44.15
C LEU A 583 17.42 -26.68 45.49
N VAL A 584 17.16 -27.61 46.41
CA VAL A 584 17.86 -27.64 47.71
C VAL A 584 19.34 -27.95 47.53
N GLU A 585 19.69 -28.87 46.63
CA GLU A 585 21.07 -29.33 46.43
C GLU A 585 21.91 -28.36 45.58
N ARG A 586 21.38 -27.91 44.43
CA ARG A 586 22.14 -27.08 43.46
C ARG A 586 22.15 -25.60 43.83
N GLU A 587 21.05 -25.09 44.38
CA GLU A 587 20.87 -23.65 44.63
C GLU A 587 20.94 -23.27 46.12
N LYS A 588 21.18 -24.25 47.01
CA LYS A 588 21.32 -24.08 48.47
C LYS A 588 20.14 -23.33 49.11
N VAL A 589 18.94 -23.52 48.57
CA VAL A 589 17.70 -22.89 49.07
C VAL A 589 17.03 -23.82 50.09
N THR A 590 16.28 -23.28 51.06
CA THR A 590 15.54 -24.13 52.00
C THR A 590 14.33 -24.81 51.33
N ASP A 591 13.90 -25.99 51.83
CA ASP A 591 12.74 -26.72 51.29
C ASP A 591 11.46 -25.87 51.27
N GLY A 592 11.29 -25.01 52.28
CA GLY A 592 10.16 -24.06 52.36
C GLY A 592 10.20 -22.97 51.28
N GLU A 593 11.39 -22.46 50.95
CA GLU A 593 11.56 -21.46 49.90
C GLU A 593 11.40 -22.06 48.51
N ALA A 594 11.92 -23.27 48.29
CA ALA A 594 11.75 -24.00 47.03
C ALA A 594 10.26 -24.26 46.73
N ARG A 595 9.48 -24.73 47.71
CA ARG A 595 8.02 -24.90 47.55
C ARG A 595 7.31 -23.57 47.29
N ARG A 596 7.74 -22.49 47.94
CA ARG A 596 7.18 -21.15 47.71
C ARG A 596 7.42 -20.67 46.28
N PHE A 597 8.63 -20.86 45.75
CA PHE A 597 8.96 -20.46 44.38
C PHE A 597 8.24 -21.30 43.32
N VAL A 598 8.19 -22.62 43.51
CA VAL A 598 7.45 -23.51 42.59
C VAL A 598 5.94 -23.20 42.62
N GLY A 599 5.35 -23.04 43.81
CA GLY A 599 3.94 -22.66 43.94
C GLY A 599 3.62 -21.29 43.33
N GLN A 600 4.57 -20.36 43.40
CA GLN A 600 4.45 -19.04 42.79
C GLN A 600 4.46 -19.12 41.25
N LEU A 601 5.34 -19.94 40.66
CA LEU A 601 5.38 -20.16 39.21
C LEU A 601 4.12 -20.87 38.67
N ILE A 602 3.49 -21.73 39.48
CA ILE A 602 2.20 -22.35 39.15
C ILE A 602 1.08 -21.29 39.17
N LYS A 603 1.07 -20.43 40.19
CA LYS A 603 0.08 -19.33 40.32
C LYS A 603 0.20 -18.31 39.18
N GLU A 604 1.42 -18.09 38.69
CA GLU A 604 1.72 -17.20 37.56
C GLU A 604 1.52 -17.87 36.19
N GLY A 605 1.13 -19.14 36.16
CA GLY A 605 0.82 -19.87 34.94
C GLY A 605 2.05 -20.23 34.10
N MET A 606 3.27 -20.07 34.61
CA MET A 606 4.51 -20.47 33.93
C MET A 606 4.77 -21.98 34.03
N LEU A 607 4.28 -22.59 35.11
CA LEU A 607 4.24 -24.04 35.30
C LEU A 607 2.80 -24.51 35.45
N TYR A 608 2.49 -25.70 34.95
CA TYR A 608 1.21 -26.35 35.18
C TYR A 608 1.41 -27.82 35.54
N SER A 609 0.43 -28.39 36.23
CA SER A 609 0.46 -29.78 36.68
C SER A 609 -0.42 -30.66 35.79
N PRO A 610 0.12 -31.40 34.80
CA PRO A 610 -0.66 -32.31 33.97
C PRO A 610 -1.16 -33.56 34.70
N LYS A 611 -0.45 -33.99 35.75
CA LYS A 611 -0.81 -35.11 36.65
C LYS A 611 -0.31 -34.78 38.04
N GLU A 612 -1.00 -35.26 39.08
CA GLU A 612 -0.62 -35.05 40.47
C GLU A 612 0.86 -35.42 40.71
N GLY A 613 1.65 -34.46 41.22
CA GLY A 613 3.09 -34.59 41.44
C GLY A 613 4.00 -34.39 40.22
N LYS A 614 3.44 -34.11 39.02
CA LYS A 614 4.22 -33.79 37.81
C LYS A 614 3.98 -32.36 37.38
N LEU A 615 5.05 -31.67 37.01
CA LEU A 615 5.08 -30.29 36.54
C LEU A 615 5.61 -30.21 35.11
N LYS A 616 5.06 -29.27 34.35
CA LYS A 616 5.50 -28.97 32.99
C LYS A 616 5.43 -27.46 32.73
N ARG A 617 6.32 -26.94 31.88
CA ARG A 617 6.25 -25.54 31.45
C ARG A 617 5.06 -25.31 30.56
N THR A 618 4.33 -24.23 30.80
CA THR A 618 3.26 -23.80 29.92
C THR A 618 3.87 -23.33 28.61
N SER A 619 3.57 -24.00 27.50
CA SER A 619 4.07 -23.63 26.18
C SER A 619 3.37 -22.33 25.73
N GLY A 620 4.13 -21.26 25.57
CA GLY A 620 3.71 -20.03 24.87
C GLY A 620 3.92 -20.15 23.38
#